data_AF-A0A0C4DS14-F1
#
_entry.id   AF-A0A0C4DS14-F1
#
_cell.length_a   1.000
_cell.length_b   1.000
_cell.length_c   1.000
_cell.angle_alpha   90.00
_cell.angle_beta   90.00
_cell.angle_gamma   90.00
#
_symmetry.space_group_name_H-M   'P 1'
#
loop_
_entity.id
_entity.type
_entity.pdbx_description
1 polymer ?
#
loop_
_entity_poly.entity_id
_entity_poly.type
_entity_poly.pdbx_seq_one_letter_code
_entity_poly.pdbx_strand_id
1 'polypeptide(L)'
;MASGDALMEDAPGGGHVALFSNDEERILSLFDRLQELQLQIALIKARESLAPNLSEEDDEAVLDEAKTKLLETRASYFLRNQAVESVLSANPILNAIHGAKLASPIERDLEEPIKQRDAAAREVATQSTELHEMLDRLTKVESESAAVSRRNVELATEMLRLAEEAARDDKVLLEDDDGGDGGLLARLENELRQSRRRLRVMKGTASAVVVGSGVDWVRDPALRDMVLDPE
;
A
#
# COMPACT_ATOMS: atom_id res chain seq x y z
N MET A 1 9.10 22.96 25.04
CA MET A 1 10.18 22.41 24.20
C MET A 1 9.53 22.03 22.89
N ALA A 2 9.77 22.85 21.87
CA ALA A 2 9.21 22.69 20.54
C ALA A 2 10.13 21.75 19.75
N SER A 3 9.61 20.58 19.40
CA SER A 3 10.17 19.69 18.39
C SER A 3 9.10 19.67 17.31
N GLY A 4 9.25 20.38 16.20
CA GLY A 4 10.32 20.13 15.24
C GLY A 4 9.71 19.22 14.18
N ASP A 5 8.68 19.75 13.54
CA ASP A 5 7.97 19.17 12.40
C ASP A 5 8.99 19.03 11.27
N ALA A 6 9.46 17.80 11.05
CA ALA A 6 10.36 17.46 9.96
C ALA A 6 9.53 17.46 8.67
N LEU A 7 9.26 18.68 8.18
CA LEU A 7 8.92 18.93 6.79
C LEU A 7 9.92 18.15 5.94
N MET A 8 9.40 17.18 5.18
CA MET A 8 10.10 16.61 4.04
C MET A 8 10.57 17.79 3.20
N GLU A 9 11.89 17.97 3.19
CA GLU A 9 12.58 18.89 2.32
C GLU A 9 12.30 18.41 0.89
N ASP A 10 11.36 19.10 0.24
CA ASP A 10 11.03 18.91 -1.17
C ASP A 10 12.34 18.85 -1.95
N ALA A 11 12.55 17.72 -2.63
CA ALA A 11 13.69 17.51 -3.49
C ALA A 11 13.80 18.69 -4.47
N PRO A 12 15.03 19.20 -4.72
CA PRO A 12 15.22 20.41 -5.49
C PRO A 12 14.61 20.23 -6.88
N GLY A 13 13.78 21.20 -7.26
CA GLY A 13 13.01 21.18 -8.49
C GLY A 13 13.90 20.98 -9.71
N GLY A 14 13.96 19.73 -10.18
CA GLY A 14 14.14 19.43 -11.59
C GLY A 14 12.84 19.77 -12.28
N GLY A 15 12.61 21.06 -12.52
CA GLY A 15 11.51 21.52 -13.36
C GLY A 15 11.64 20.85 -14.72
N HIS A 16 10.89 19.78 -14.95
CA HIS A 16 10.41 19.48 -16.29
C HIS A 16 9.38 20.56 -16.61
N VAL A 17 9.93 21.73 -16.95
CA VAL A 17 9.23 22.88 -17.52
C VAL A 17 8.29 22.33 -18.58
N ALA A 18 7.02 22.73 -18.52
CA ALA A 18 6.04 22.43 -19.54
C ALA A 18 6.67 22.60 -20.93
N LEU A 19 6.82 21.49 -21.66
CA LEU A 19 7.51 21.41 -22.96
C LEU A 19 6.63 21.95 -24.11
N PHE A 20 5.75 22.90 -23.82
CA PHE A 20 4.91 23.54 -24.82
C PHE A 20 5.07 25.05 -24.71
N SER A 21 5.37 25.69 -25.84
CA SER A 21 5.30 27.15 -25.95
C SER A 21 3.88 27.62 -25.62
N ASN A 22 3.74 28.85 -25.10
CA ASN A 22 2.41 29.45 -24.85
C ASN A 22 1.50 29.41 -26.10
N ASP A 23 2.09 29.47 -27.29
CA ASP A 23 1.37 29.35 -28.55
C ASP A 23 0.87 27.92 -28.81
N GLU A 24 1.65 26.91 -28.44
CA GLU A 24 1.28 25.49 -28.58
C GLU A 24 0.17 25.12 -27.60
N GLU A 25 0.25 25.59 -26.35
CA GLU A 25 -0.82 25.44 -25.36
C GLU A 25 -2.13 26.09 -25.83
N ARG A 26 -2.03 27.28 -26.44
CA ARG A 26 -3.17 27.94 -27.05
C ARG A 26 -3.75 27.15 -28.22
N ILE A 27 -2.91 26.55 -29.07
CA ILE A 27 -3.38 25.71 -30.18
C ILE A 27 -4.10 24.46 -29.65
N LEU A 28 -3.58 23.82 -28.60
CA LEU A 28 -4.21 22.64 -28.00
C LEU A 28 -5.57 22.99 -27.37
N SER A 29 -5.66 24.08 -26.61
CA SER A 29 -6.96 24.52 -26.05
C SER A 29 -7.99 24.88 -27.13
N LEU A 30 -7.55 25.44 -28.26
CA LEU A 30 -8.42 25.69 -29.42
C LEU A 30 -8.86 24.38 -30.09
N PHE A 31 -7.99 23.38 -30.16
CA PHE A 31 -8.32 22.06 -30.68
C PHE A 31 -9.37 21.35 -29.81
N ASP A 32 -9.20 21.37 -28.49
CA ASP A 32 -10.17 20.82 -27.54
C ASP A 32 -11.54 21.49 -27.70
N ARG A 33 -11.54 22.82 -27.81
CA ARG A 33 -12.77 23.58 -28.05
C ARG A 33 -13.41 23.24 -29.39
N LEU A 34 -12.61 22.98 -30.42
CA LEU A 34 -13.09 22.57 -31.74
C LEU A 34 -13.73 21.19 -31.69
N GLN A 35 -13.13 20.23 -30.98
CA GLN A 35 -13.73 18.91 -30.76
C GLN A 35 -15.09 19.00 -30.04
N GLU A 36 -15.18 19.82 -29.00
CA GLU A 36 -16.43 20.05 -28.27
C GLU A 36 -17.53 20.61 -29.18
N LEU A 37 -17.20 21.61 -30.00
CA LEU A 37 -18.14 22.20 -30.94
C LEU A 37 -18.56 21.20 -32.02
N GLN A 38 -17.66 20.35 -32.51
CA GLN A 38 -17.99 19.29 -33.46
C GLN A 38 -18.97 18.27 -32.88
N LEU A 39 -18.80 17.89 -31.61
CA LEU A 39 -19.74 17.02 -30.90
C LEU A 39 -21.13 17.69 -30.78
N GLN A 40 -21.16 18.97 -30.39
CA GLN A 40 -22.41 19.72 -30.27
C GLN A 40 -23.15 19.80 -31.63
N ILE A 41 -22.43 20.08 -32.71
CA ILE A 41 -22.99 20.10 -34.07
C ILE A 41 -23.51 18.72 -34.47
N ALA A 42 -22.77 17.65 -34.19
CA ALA A 42 -23.20 16.28 -34.49
C ALA A 42 -24.50 15.93 -33.75
N LEU A 43 -24.63 16.33 -32.49
CA LEU A 43 -25.82 16.11 -31.68
C LEU A 43 -27.03 16.92 -32.19
N ILE A 44 -26.81 18.19 -32.56
CA ILE A 44 -27.85 19.03 -33.16
C ILE A 44 -28.33 18.43 -34.49
N LYS A 45 -27.41 18.02 -35.38
CA LYS A 45 -27.76 17.36 -36.65
C LYS A 45 -28.51 16.05 -36.44
N ALA A 46 -28.12 15.24 -35.47
CA ALA A 46 -28.84 14.02 -35.13
C ALA A 46 -30.27 14.34 -34.66
N ARG A 47 -30.45 15.37 -33.84
CA ARG A 47 -31.77 15.85 -33.40
C ARG A 47 -32.61 16.40 -34.57
N GLU A 48 -32.02 17.19 -35.45
CA GLU A 48 -32.69 17.75 -36.63
C GLU A 48 -33.07 16.67 -37.65
N SER A 49 -32.25 15.62 -37.82
CA SER A 49 -32.60 14.46 -38.65
C SER A 49 -33.76 13.64 -38.07
N LEU A 50 -34.01 13.78 -36.77
CA LEU A 50 -35.05 13.07 -36.06
C LEU A 50 -36.38 13.86 -35.98
N ALA A 51 -36.31 15.19 -35.89
CA ALA A 51 -37.47 16.08 -35.82
C ALA A 51 -38.49 16.00 -36.98
N PRO A 52 -38.14 15.73 -38.25
CA PRO A 52 -39.14 15.62 -39.32
C PRO A 52 -39.98 14.33 -39.28
N ASN A 53 -39.65 13.37 -38.40
CA ASN A 53 -40.34 12.08 -38.28
C ASN A 53 -41.10 11.93 -36.95
N LEU A 54 -41.45 13.04 -36.28
CA LEU A 54 -42.17 13.04 -35.01
C LEU A 54 -43.48 13.84 -35.17
N SER A 55 -44.54 13.19 -35.63
CA SER A 55 -45.93 13.59 -35.42
C SER A 55 -46.34 13.34 -33.96
N GLU A 56 -47.30 14.10 -33.44
CA GLU A 56 -47.80 13.97 -32.06
C GLU A 56 -48.50 12.61 -31.76
N GLU A 57 -48.60 11.71 -32.75
CA GLU A 57 -49.21 10.38 -32.66
C GLU A 57 -48.23 9.21 -32.87
N ASP A 58 -46.91 9.44 -32.87
CA ASP A 58 -45.96 8.40 -33.26
C ASP A 58 -45.67 7.38 -32.14
N ASP A 59 -45.90 6.11 -32.48
CA ASP A 59 -45.79 4.91 -31.65
C ASP A 59 -44.46 4.80 -30.87
N GLU A 60 -44.51 4.14 -29.69
CA GLU A 60 -43.34 3.80 -28.85
C GLU A 60 -42.21 3.11 -29.63
N ALA A 61 -42.57 2.37 -30.69
CA ALA A 61 -41.63 1.73 -31.61
C ALA A 61 -40.79 2.73 -32.43
N VAL A 62 -41.37 3.85 -32.88
CA VAL A 62 -40.65 4.91 -33.63
C VAL A 62 -39.69 5.65 -32.70
N LEU A 63 -40.08 5.85 -31.43
CA LEU A 63 -39.22 6.43 -30.41
C LEU A 63 -38.03 5.52 -30.06
N ASP A 64 -38.23 4.21 -30.02
CA ASP A 64 -37.13 3.26 -29.75
C ASP A 64 -36.19 3.12 -30.96
N GLU A 65 -36.71 3.17 -32.19
CA GLU A 65 -35.88 3.24 -33.40
C GLU A 65 -35.07 4.55 -33.46
N ALA A 66 -35.67 5.66 -33.05
CA ALA A 66 -35.01 6.96 -32.93
C ALA A 66 -33.84 6.93 -31.91
N LYS A 67 -34.08 6.35 -30.73
CA LYS A 67 -33.07 6.22 -29.67
C LYS A 67 -31.92 5.32 -30.14
N THR A 68 -32.22 4.20 -30.78
CA THR A 68 -31.17 3.28 -31.28
C THR A 68 -30.33 3.95 -32.36
N LYS A 69 -30.94 4.68 -33.30
CA LYS A 69 -30.20 5.49 -34.30
C LYS A 69 -29.34 6.59 -33.67
N LEU A 70 -29.81 7.27 -32.63
CA LEU A 70 -29.00 8.25 -31.90
C LEU A 70 -27.82 7.58 -31.20
N LEU A 71 -28.04 6.45 -30.54
CA LEU A 71 -26.96 5.70 -29.87
C LEU A 71 -25.94 5.16 -30.88
N GLU A 72 -26.39 4.65 -32.02
CA GLU A 72 -25.52 4.17 -33.09
C GLU A 72 -24.67 5.29 -33.69
N THR A 73 -25.28 6.44 -33.98
CA THR A 73 -24.54 7.61 -34.48
C THR A 73 -23.53 8.14 -33.46
N ARG A 74 -23.88 8.16 -32.17
CA ARG A 74 -22.94 8.51 -31.09
C ARG A 74 -21.80 7.52 -30.98
N ALA A 75 -22.08 6.22 -31.00
CA ALA A 75 -21.07 5.18 -30.93
C ALA A 75 -20.14 5.25 -32.15
N SER A 76 -20.68 5.42 -33.35
CA SER A 76 -19.91 5.57 -34.59
C SER A 76 -19.00 6.79 -34.57
N TYR A 77 -19.49 7.95 -34.10
CA TYR A 77 -18.68 9.15 -33.93
C TYR A 77 -17.53 8.93 -32.93
N PHE A 78 -17.83 8.34 -31.78
CA PHE A 78 -16.84 8.06 -30.75
C PHE A 78 -15.75 7.10 -31.26
N LEU A 79 -16.14 5.98 -31.88
CA LEU A 79 -15.20 5.00 -32.45
C LEU A 79 -14.33 5.62 -33.54
N ARG A 80 -14.90 6.47 -34.40
CA ARG A 80 -14.14 7.18 -35.43
C ARG A 80 -13.11 8.12 -34.80
N ASN A 81 -13.50 8.88 -33.78
CA ASN A 81 -12.58 9.80 -33.12
C ASN A 81 -11.46 9.03 -32.40
N GLN A 82 -11.80 7.96 -31.69
CA GLN A 82 -10.83 7.08 -31.02
C GLN A 82 -9.86 6.43 -32.02
N ALA A 83 -10.35 5.99 -33.18
CA ALA A 83 -9.49 5.44 -34.23
C ALA A 83 -8.53 6.49 -34.80
N VAL A 84 -9.02 7.72 -35.04
CA VAL A 84 -8.18 8.83 -35.50
C VAL A 84 -7.14 9.21 -34.45
N GLU A 85 -7.52 9.30 -33.17
CA GLU A 85 -6.62 9.61 -32.06
C GLU A 85 -5.54 8.53 -31.88
N SER A 86 -5.93 7.25 -31.98
CA SER A 86 -4.98 6.12 -31.93
C SER A 86 -3.97 6.20 -33.09
N VAL A 87 -4.42 6.49 -34.30
CA VAL A 87 -3.54 6.66 -35.47
C VAL A 87 -2.63 7.88 -35.30
N LEU A 88 -3.15 9.00 -34.82
CA LEU A 88 -2.40 10.24 -34.61
C LEU A 88 -1.37 10.13 -33.48
N SER A 89 -1.62 9.31 -32.47
CA SER A 89 -0.67 9.08 -31.36
C SER A 89 0.35 7.97 -31.68
N ALA A 90 -0.08 6.87 -32.29
CA ALA A 90 0.78 5.71 -32.53
C ALA A 90 1.71 5.87 -33.75
N ASN A 91 1.23 6.43 -34.87
CA ASN A 91 2.04 6.52 -36.09
C ASN A 91 3.30 7.39 -35.91
N PRO A 92 3.25 8.57 -35.26
CA PRO A 92 4.45 9.36 -35.03
C PRO A 92 5.49 8.61 -34.19
N ILE A 93 5.05 7.89 -33.16
CA ILE A 93 5.94 7.08 -32.30
C ILE A 93 6.59 5.95 -33.11
N LEU A 94 5.81 5.22 -33.91
CA LEU A 94 6.33 4.14 -34.75
C LEU A 94 7.32 4.65 -35.80
N ASN A 95 7.00 5.77 -36.46
CA ASN A 95 7.88 6.38 -37.45
C ASN A 95 9.16 6.93 -36.83
N ALA A 96 9.08 7.52 -35.64
CA ALA A 96 10.22 8.02 -34.87
C ALA A 96 11.20 6.89 -34.56
N ILE A 97 10.70 5.76 -34.06
CA ILE A 97 11.54 4.60 -33.66
C ILE A 97 12.09 3.87 -34.88
N HIS A 98 11.29 3.67 -35.92
CA HIS A 98 11.67 2.84 -37.06
C HIS A 98 12.40 3.61 -38.18
N GLY A 99 12.60 4.92 -38.02
CA GLY A 99 13.30 5.74 -39.01
C GLY A 99 12.67 5.62 -40.40
N ALA A 100 11.34 5.59 -40.46
CA ALA A 100 10.63 5.38 -41.72
C ALA A 100 11.08 6.42 -42.75
N LYS A 101 11.29 6.03 -44.02
CA LYS A 101 11.72 6.96 -45.09
C LYS A 101 10.74 8.11 -45.32
N LEU A 102 9.51 7.98 -44.83
CA LEU A 102 8.45 8.99 -44.88
C LEU A 102 8.27 9.75 -43.56
N ALA A 103 9.12 9.52 -42.55
CA ALA A 103 9.03 10.20 -41.27
C ALA A 103 9.21 11.71 -41.47
N SER A 104 8.23 12.47 -40.99
CA SER A 104 8.31 13.93 -40.99
C SER A 104 9.47 14.39 -40.11
N PRO A 105 10.04 15.59 -40.32
CA PRO A 105 11.13 16.09 -39.47
C PRO A 105 10.76 16.11 -37.98
N ILE A 106 9.51 16.48 -37.68
CA ILE A 106 8.97 16.51 -36.31
C ILE A 106 8.92 15.11 -35.71
N GLU A 107 8.57 14.09 -36.50
CA GLU A 107 8.56 12.70 -36.04
C GLU A 107 9.97 12.19 -35.69
N ARG A 108 11.02 12.64 -36.40
CA ARG A 108 12.40 12.26 -36.06
C ARG A 108 12.87 12.91 -34.76
N ASP A 109 12.45 14.14 -34.51
CA ASP A 109 12.79 14.86 -33.28
C ASP A 109 12.18 14.19 -32.03
N LEU A 110 11.13 13.38 -32.19
CA LEU A 110 10.53 12.59 -31.11
C LEU A 110 11.39 11.40 -30.65
N GLU A 111 12.42 11.00 -31.38
CA GLU A 111 13.22 9.81 -31.05
C GLU A 111 13.90 9.92 -29.67
N GLU A 112 14.53 11.05 -29.40
CA GLU A 112 15.26 11.28 -28.14
C GLU A 112 14.33 11.35 -26.90
N PRO A 113 13.23 12.13 -26.89
CA PRO A 113 12.31 12.10 -25.75
C PRO A 113 11.63 10.74 -25.55
N ILE A 114 11.39 9.97 -26.63
CA ILE A 114 10.88 8.60 -26.51
C ILE A 114 11.90 7.70 -25.79
N LYS A 115 13.20 7.79 -26.15
CA LYS A 115 14.26 7.03 -25.46
C LYS A 115 14.35 7.40 -23.98
N GLN A 116 14.25 8.68 -23.64
CA GLN A 116 14.27 9.15 -22.25
C GLN A 116 13.05 8.62 -21.48
N ARG A 117 11.86 8.68 -22.08
CA ARG A 117 10.64 8.09 -21.49
C ARG A 117 10.80 6.60 -21.25
N ASP A 118 11.30 5.85 -22.23
CA ASP A 118 11.43 4.40 -22.13
C ASP A 118 12.50 3.99 -21.10
N ALA A 119 13.58 4.76 -20.96
CA ALA A 119 14.56 4.60 -19.90
C ALA A 119 13.95 4.82 -18.51
N ALA A 120 13.21 5.92 -18.32
CA ALA A 120 12.53 6.21 -17.06
C ALA A 120 11.46 5.16 -16.73
N ALA A 121 10.68 4.72 -17.73
CA ALA A 121 9.68 3.66 -17.57
C ALA A 121 10.33 2.33 -17.14
N ARG A 122 11.51 2.01 -17.69
CA ARG A 122 12.28 0.85 -17.26
C ARG A 122 12.76 0.98 -15.83
N GLU A 123 13.29 2.14 -15.43
CA GLU A 123 13.72 2.39 -14.06
C GLU A 123 12.57 2.25 -13.06
N VAL A 124 11.42 2.85 -13.35
CA VAL A 124 10.20 2.73 -12.54
C VAL A 124 9.74 1.28 -12.46
N ALA A 125 9.76 0.53 -13.56
CA ALA A 125 9.40 -0.88 -13.56
C ALA A 125 10.36 -1.70 -12.68
N THR A 126 11.67 -1.44 -12.76
CA THR A 126 12.67 -2.12 -11.91
C THR A 126 12.49 -1.80 -10.42
N GLN A 127 12.28 -0.53 -10.08
CA GLN A 127 12.01 -0.11 -8.70
C GLN A 127 10.72 -0.72 -8.16
N SER A 128 9.68 -0.80 -9.00
CA SER A 128 8.42 -1.46 -8.63
C SER A 128 8.65 -2.95 -8.36
N THR A 129 9.40 -3.66 -9.20
CA THR A 129 9.72 -5.07 -8.94
C THR A 129 10.53 -5.26 -7.67
N GLU A 130 11.54 -4.42 -7.41
CA GLU A 130 12.34 -4.47 -6.18
C GLU A 130 11.49 -4.18 -4.94
N LEU A 131 10.57 -3.23 -5.02
CA LEU A 131 9.62 -2.92 -3.95
C LEU A 131 8.74 -4.13 -3.63
N HIS A 132 8.16 -4.77 -4.66
CA HIS A 132 7.34 -5.95 -4.46
C HIS A 132 8.15 -7.10 -3.83
N GLU A 133 9.38 -7.34 -4.27
CA GLU A 133 10.25 -8.32 -3.63
C GLU A 133 10.55 -7.99 -2.17
N MET A 134 10.76 -6.72 -1.83
CA MET A 134 10.97 -6.28 -0.44
C MET A 134 9.72 -6.48 0.42
N LEU A 135 8.53 -6.18 -0.12
CA LEU A 135 7.27 -6.44 0.57
C LEU A 135 7.02 -7.94 0.80
N ASP A 136 7.32 -8.77 -0.20
CA ASP A 136 7.20 -10.23 -0.07
C ASP A 136 8.17 -10.78 0.99
N ARG A 137 9.39 -10.24 1.06
CA ARG A 137 10.35 -10.59 2.13
C ARG A 137 9.87 -10.12 3.49
N LEU A 138 9.35 -8.90 3.59
CA LEU A 138 8.82 -8.34 4.84
C LEU A 138 7.65 -9.17 5.36
N THR A 139 6.67 -9.46 4.51
CA THR A 139 5.50 -10.28 4.89
C THR A 139 5.92 -11.68 5.33
N LYS A 140 6.92 -12.29 4.69
CA LYS A 140 7.50 -13.56 5.13
C LYS A 140 8.11 -13.43 6.53
N VAL A 141 8.97 -12.44 6.75
CA VAL A 141 9.61 -12.20 8.06
C VAL A 141 8.58 -11.92 9.15
N GLU A 142 7.54 -11.13 8.86
CA GLU A 142 6.44 -10.87 9.79
C GLU A 142 5.67 -12.14 10.14
N SER A 143 5.40 -13.01 9.15
CA SER A 143 4.74 -14.29 9.39
C SER A 143 5.59 -15.23 10.26
N GLU A 144 6.90 -15.27 10.02
CA GLU A 144 7.86 -16.05 10.81
C GLU A 144 7.98 -15.50 12.23
N SER A 145 8.06 -14.17 12.39
CA SER A 145 8.09 -13.48 13.68
C SER A 145 6.81 -13.74 14.49
N ALA A 146 5.64 -13.66 13.85
CA ALA A 146 4.37 -13.98 14.47
C ALA A 146 4.31 -15.46 14.93
N ALA A 147 4.82 -16.39 14.12
CA ALA A 147 4.87 -17.81 14.48
C ALA A 147 5.83 -18.08 15.66
N VAL A 148 7.02 -17.46 15.66
CA VAL A 148 7.98 -17.57 16.78
C VAL A 148 7.41 -16.95 18.05
N SER A 149 6.76 -15.79 17.94
CA SER A 149 6.12 -15.13 19.08
C SER A 149 5.04 -16.02 19.73
N ARG A 150 4.22 -16.72 18.93
CA ARG A 150 3.25 -17.70 19.45
C ARG A 150 3.93 -18.85 20.20
N ARG A 151 4.99 -19.44 19.64
CA ARG A 151 5.76 -20.50 20.32
C ARG A 151 6.41 -20.01 21.61
N ASN A 152 6.94 -18.79 21.63
CA ASN A 152 7.52 -18.20 22.84
C ASN A 152 6.46 -18.04 23.94
N VAL A 153 5.24 -17.63 23.58
CA VAL A 153 4.11 -17.57 24.53
C VAL A 153 3.74 -18.97 25.03
N GLU A 154 3.59 -19.96 24.14
CA GLU A 154 3.29 -21.35 24.52
C GLU A 154 4.33 -21.91 25.49
N LEU A 155 5.62 -21.83 25.16
CA LEU A 155 6.71 -22.28 26.01
C LEU A 155 6.76 -21.52 27.35
N ALA A 156 6.48 -20.21 27.35
CA ALA A 156 6.40 -19.45 28.59
C ALA A 156 5.24 -19.92 29.47
N THR A 157 4.08 -20.24 28.91
CA THR A 157 2.95 -20.81 29.68
C THR A 157 3.30 -22.18 30.25
N GLU A 158 4.00 -23.03 29.50
CA GLU A 158 4.47 -24.32 30.00
C GLU A 158 5.49 -24.17 31.12
N MET A 159 6.45 -23.24 30.99
CA MET A 159 7.44 -22.94 32.03
C MET A 159 6.77 -22.41 33.30
N LEU A 160 5.75 -21.56 33.19
CA LEU A 160 4.97 -21.10 34.34
C LEU A 160 4.21 -22.25 35.00
N ARG A 161 3.56 -23.12 34.22
CA ARG A 161 2.87 -24.32 34.74
C ARG A 161 3.84 -25.25 35.48
N LEU A 162 5.00 -25.54 34.90
CA LEU A 162 6.02 -26.39 35.53
C LEU A 162 6.60 -25.74 36.79
N ALA A 163 6.80 -24.42 36.79
CA ALA A 163 7.21 -23.68 37.98
C ALA A 163 6.16 -23.72 39.09
N GLU A 164 4.86 -23.72 38.74
CA GLU A 164 3.77 -23.92 39.70
C GLU A 164 3.69 -25.36 40.21
N GLU A 165 3.92 -26.37 39.37
CA GLU A 165 3.91 -27.78 39.76
C GLU A 165 5.06 -28.09 40.70
N ALA A 166 6.29 -27.69 40.36
CA ALA A 166 7.44 -27.79 41.25
C ALA A 166 7.20 -27.03 42.58
N ALA A 167 6.50 -25.91 42.53
CA ALA A 167 6.11 -25.16 43.71
C ALA A 167 5.08 -25.87 44.61
N ARG A 168 4.21 -26.72 44.04
CA ARG A 168 3.24 -27.54 44.79
C ARG A 168 3.94 -28.75 45.40
N ASP A 169 4.78 -29.44 44.64
CA ASP A 169 5.51 -30.63 45.11
C ASP A 169 6.48 -30.28 46.24
N ASP A 170 7.21 -29.16 46.16
CA ASP A 170 8.07 -28.68 47.24
C ASP A 170 7.29 -28.28 48.51
N LYS A 171 6.03 -27.83 48.37
CA LYS A 171 5.19 -27.48 49.53
C LYS A 171 4.74 -28.73 50.29
N VAL A 172 4.42 -29.80 49.56
CA VAL A 172 4.08 -31.10 50.15
C VAL A 172 5.27 -31.67 50.93
N LEU A 173 6.50 -31.56 50.39
CA LEU A 173 7.72 -32.00 51.08
C LEU A 173 8.04 -31.21 52.36
N LEU A 174 7.59 -29.95 52.47
CA LEU A 174 7.78 -29.12 53.66
C LEU A 174 6.73 -29.35 54.76
N GLU A 175 5.52 -29.78 54.39
CA GLU A 175 4.45 -30.10 55.34
C GLU A 175 4.71 -31.42 56.10
N ASP A 176 5.53 -32.33 55.54
CA ASP A 176 5.90 -33.62 56.16
C ASP A 176 7.03 -33.53 57.20
N ASP A 177 7.80 -32.43 57.26
CA ASP A 177 8.95 -32.25 58.19
C ASP A 177 8.53 -31.52 59.48
N ASP A 178 7.58 -32.10 60.24
CA ASP A 178 6.99 -31.45 61.42
C ASP A 178 7.72 -31.76 62.75
N GLY A 179 8.72 -30.95 63.13
CA GLY A 179 9.45 -31.12 64.40
C GLY A 179 10.13 -29.86 64.97
N GLY A 180 9.43 -29.13 65.86
CA GLY A 180 9.99 -28.26 66.91
C GLY A 180 10.17 -26.76 66.58
N ASP A 181 10.01 -25.88 67.59
CA ASP A 181 9.95 -24.40 67.48
C ASP A 181 11.18 -23.71 66.83
N GLY A 182 12.36 -24.35 66.83
CA GLY A 182 13.53 -23.87 66.05
C GLY A 182 13.35 -24.06 64.53
N GLY A 183 12.47 -25.00 64.15
CA GLY A 183 12.05 -25.24 62.78
C GLY A 183 11.14 -24.14 62.22
N LEU A 184 10.40 -23.39 63.04
CA LEU A 184 9.47 -22.36 62.54
C LEU A 184 10.21 -21.20 61.85
N LEU A 185 11.31 -20.71 62.42
CA LEU A 185 12.13 -19.67 61.81
C LEU A 185 12.84 -20.20 60.55
N ALA A 186 13.38 -21.42 60.60
CA ALA A 186 14.02 -22.06 59.46
C ALA A 186 13.04 -22.32 58.31
N ARG A 187 11.78 -22.67 58.62
CA ARG A 187 10.68 -22.83 57.66
C ARG A 187 10.33 -21.51 56.99
N LEU A 188 10.08 -20.45 57.77
CA LEU A 188 9.79 -19.13 57.24
C LEU A 188 10.93 -18.60 56.35
N GLU A 189 12.18 -18.86 56.73
CA GLU A 189 13.34 -18.47 55.91
C GLU A 189 13.43 -19.28 54.60
N ASN A 190 13.08 -20.57 54.63
CA ASN A 190 12.99 -21.40 53.43
C ASN A 190 11.83 -20.99 52.52
N GLU A 191 10.65 -20.71 53.06
CA GLU A 191 9.50 -20.20 52.31
C GLU A 191 9.83 -18.87 51.61
N LEU A 192 10.55 -17.98 52.29
CA LEU A 192 10.95 -16.69 51.73
C LEU A 192 12.04 -16.83 50.66
N ARG A 193 13.00 -17.77 50.83
CA ARG A 193 13.95 -18.13 49.76
C ARG A 193 13.23 -18.73 48.55
N GLN A 194 12.21 -19.55 48.75
CA GLN A 194 11.45 -20.16 47.66
C GLN A 194 10.58 -19.14 46.93
N SER A 195 9.87 -18.27 47.65
CA SER A 195 9.07 -17.19 47.03
C SER A 195 9.94 -16.26 46.19
N ARG A 196 11.16 -15.94 46.67
CA ARG A 196 12.17 -15.20 45.90
C ARG A 196 12.66 -15.95 44.66
N ARG A 197 12.90 -17.26 44.75
CA ARG A 197 13.28 -18.08 43.58
C ARG A 197 12.16 -18.11 42.54
N ARG A 198 10.90 -18.27 42.96
CA ARG A 198 9.72 -18.27 42.09
C ARG A 198 9.54 -16.92 41.39
N LEU A 199 9.60 -15.82 42.15
CA LEU A 199 9.48 -14.47 41.60
C LEU A 199 10.60 -14.17 40.60
N ARG A 200 11.82 -14.67 40.84
CA ARG A 200 12.93 -14.57 39.89
C ARG A 200 12.68 -15.34 38.60
N VAL A 201 12.15 -16.56 38.67
CA VAL A 201 11.82 -17.36 37.48
C VAL A 201 10.71 -16.70 36.68
N MET A 202 9.61 -16.30 37.33
CA MET A 202 8.48 -15.61 36.66
C MET A 202 8.89 -14.28 36.04
N LYS A 203 9.71 -13.49 36.74
CA LYS A 203 10.21 -12.23 36.19
C LYS A 203 11.17 -12.46 35.02
N GLY A 204 12.07 -13.44 35.15
CA GLY A 204 13.00 -13.81 34.08
C GLY A 204 12.28 -14.28 32.82
N THR A 205 11.23 -15.11 32.95
CA THR A 205 10.45 -15.57 31.80
C THR A 205 9.63 -14.45 31.18
N ALA A 206 8.97 -13.59 31.98
CA ALA A 206 8.21 -12.44 31.47
C ALA A 206 9.11 -11.45 30.71
N SER A 207 10.29 -11.13 31.25
CA SER A 207 11.28 -10.25 30.60
C SER A 207 11.79 -10.85 29.29
N ALA A 208 12.12 -12.15 29.28
CA ALA A 208 12.56 -12.84 28.06
C ALA A 208 11.49 -12.86 26.96
N VAL A 209 10.21 -13.01 27.31
CA VAL A 209 9.10 -12.99 26.35
C VAL A 209 8.93 -11.60 25.74
N VAL A 210 8.95 -10.54 26.56
CA VAL A 210 8.82 -9.15 26.07
C VAL A 210 9.96 -8.80 25.13
N VAL A 211 11.21 -9.06 25.53
CA VAL A 211 12.39 -8.78 24.71
C VAL A 211 12.40 -9.63 23.44
N GLY A 212 11.99 -10.90 23.53
CA GLY A 212 11.95 -11.84 22.40
C GLY A 212 10.78 -11.62 21.43
N SER A 213 9.76 -10.84 21.81
CA SER A 213 8.59 -10.54 20.96
C SER A 213 8.85 -9.44 19.93
N GLY A 214 9.96 -8.71 20.05
CA GLY A 214 10.28 -7.58 19.15
C GLY A 214 9.40 -6.35 19.35
N VAL A 215 8.54 -6.32 20.37
CA VAL A 215 7.78 -5.12 20.78
C VAL A 215 8.74 -4.05 21.28
N ASP A 216 8.50 -2.77 20.95
CA ASP A 216 9.29 -1.64 21.43
C ASP A 216 8.99 -1.34 22.91
N TRP A 217 9.47 -2.22 23.78
CA TRP A 217 9.37 -2.14 25.24
C TRP A 217 10.20 -0.99 25.82
N VAL A 218 11.10 -0.39 25.03
CA VAL A 218 11.88 0.76 25.46
C VAL A 218 10.99 1.99 25.56
N ARG A 219 10.04 2.19 24.64
CA ARG A 219 9.16 3.38 24.65
C ARG A 219 7.98 3.28 25.61
N ASP A 220 7.56 2.07 25.97
CA ASP A 220 6.48 1.84 26.93
C ASP A 220 7.03 1.75 28.37
N PRO A 221 6.69 2.70 29.27
CA PRO A 221 7.16 2.67 30.65
C PRO A 221 6.72 1.41 31.41
N ALA A 222 5.55 0.83 31.10
CA ALA A 222 5.06 -0.38 31.77
C ALA A 222 5.87 -1.62 31.37
N LEU A 223 6.24 -1.75 30.09
CA LEU A 223 7.08 -2.84 29.61
C LEU A 223 8.54 -2.66 30.04
N ARG A 224 9.02 -1.41 30.10
CA ARG A 224 10.35 -1.07 30.58
C ARG A 224 10.55 -1.50 32.04
N ASP A 225 9.60 -1.20 32.92
CA ASP A 225 9.66 -1.59 34.33
C ASP A 225 9.52 -3.11 34.53
N MET A 226 8.85 -3.80 33.61
CA MET A 226 8.73 -5.26 33.63
C MET A 226 10.02 -5.97 33.20
N VAL A 227 10.74 -5.40 32.22
CA VAL A 227 12.00 -5.95 31.68
C VAL A 227 13.20 -5.61 32.58
N LEU A 228 13.25 -4.40 33.13
CA LEU A 228 14.34 -3.94 33.98
C LEU A 228 14.17 -4.44 35.42
N ASP A 229 15.29 -4.78 36.07
CA ASP A 229 15.30 -5.00 37.52
C ASP A 229 15.28 -3.65 38.26
N PRO A 230 14.41 -3.46 39.27
CA PRO A 230 14.58 -2.36 40.19
C PRO A 230 15.89 -2.62 40.94
N GLU A 231 16.86 -1.73 40.78
CA GLU A 231 18.02 -1.70 41.68
C GLU A 231 17.59 -1.48 43.13
#